data_AF-A0A7S3UQ72-F1
#
_entry.id   AF-A0A7S3UQ72-F1
#
_cell.length_a   1.000
_cell.length_b   1.000
_cell.length_c   1.000
_cell.angle_alpha   90.00
_cell.angle_beta   90.00
_cell.angle_gamma   90.00
#
_symmetry.space_group_name_H-M   'P 1'
#
loop_
_entity.id
_entity.type
_entity.pdbx_description
1 polymer ?
#
loop_
_entity_poly.entity_id
_entity_poly.type
_entity_poly.pdbx_seq_one_letter_code
_entity_poly.pdbx_strand_id
1 'polypeptide(L)'
;PDSLHFVDPSGKLNEYAQAIVSVGKVLEIYDTDKKFPVYGFGGKLAAGRPAAHCFAVNGREAAPDAHSAPGVAGIVETYYKGLQMVQLSGPTLFAQIINRAADLAAKHEKMALLEDERALATSSTQGGGARGRAWSGG
;
A
#
# COMPACT_ATOMS: atom_id res chain seq x y z
N PRO A 1 -12.69 2.17 27.02
CA PRO A 1 -11.59 1.18 27.20
C PRO A 1 -11.89 -0.17 26.54
N ASP A 2 -13.15 -0.62 26.56
CA ASP A 2 -13.52 -2.00 26.16
C ASP A 2 -13.53 -2.26 24.64
N SER A 3 -13.17 -1.28 23.82
CA SER A 3 -13.06 -1.47 22.37
C SER A 3 -11.74 -2.16 22.03
N LEU A 4 -11.77 -3.14 21.11
CA LEU A 4 -10.56 -3.73 20.55
C LEU A 4 -9.72 -2.73 19.74
N HIS A 5 -10.33 -1.61 19.32
CA HIS A 5 -9.67 -0.47 18.68
C HIS A 5 -9.27 0.63 19.67
N PHE A 6 -9.38 0.40 20.98
CA PHE A 6 -9.03 1.41 21.99
C PHE A 6 -7.59 1.89 21.81
N VAL A 7 -7.41 3.21 21.82
CA VAL A 7 -6.09 3.84 21.76
C VAL A 7 -5.67 4.15 23.19
N ASP A 8 -4.73 3.37 23.71
CA ASP A 8 -4.26 3.51 25.08
C ASP A 8 -3.37 4.76 25.22
N PRO A 9 -3.69 5.72 26.11
CA PRO A 9 -2.89 6.92 26.31
C PRO A 9 -1.45 6.64 26.79
N SER A 10 -1.18 5.47 27.36
CA SER A 10 0.16 5.04 27.76
C SER A 10 1.04 4.61 26.59
N GLY A 11 0.48 4.49 25.37
CA GLY A 11 1.18 4.01 24.19
C GLY A 11 1.16 2.49 24.03
N LYS A 12 0.47 1.75 24.91
CA LYS A 12 0.27 0.30 24.74
C LYS A 12 -0.51 0.01 23.46
N LEU A 13 0.00 -0.91 22.65
CA LEU A 13 -0.66 -1.33 21.41
C LEU A 13 -1.92 -2.14 21.71
N ASN A 14 -3.02 -1.85 21.01
CA ASN A 14 -4.20 -2.70 20.98
C ASN A 14 -3.99 -3.96 20.12
N GLU A 15 -4.94 -4.90 20.17
CA GLU A 15 -4.81 -6.21 19.51
C GLU A 15 -4.60 -6.08 17.99
N TYR A 16 -5.25 -5.11 17.33
CA TYR A 16 -5.06 -4.85 15.91
C TYR A 16 -3.64 -4.34 15.62
N ALA A 17 -3.15 -3.37 16.40
CA ALA A 17 -1.79 -2.84 16.21
C ALA A 17 -0.72 -3.90 16.53
N GLN A 18 -0.95 -4.77 17.51
CA GLN A 18 -0.06 -5.90 17.81
C GLN A 18 -0.02 -6.91 16.66
N ALA A 19 -1.17 -7.23 16.04
CA ALA A 19 -1.25 -8.11 14.89
C ALA A 19 -0.51 -7.52 13.67
N ILE A 20 -0.73 -6.23 13.38
CA ILE A 20 -0.03 -5.50 12.31
C ILE A 20 1.49 -5.58 12.51
N VAL A 21 1.98 -5.29 13.72
CA VAL A 21 3.42 -5.31 14.01
C VAL A 21 4.00 -6.71 13.90
N SER A 22 3.31 -7.71 14.47
CA SER A 22 3.80 -9.10 14.50
C SER A 22 3.93 -9.70 13.10
N VAL A 23 2.88 -9.56 12.28
CA VAL A 23 2.89 -10.08 10.90
C VAL A 23 3.77 -9.23 10.00
N GLY A 24 3.61 -7.90 10.08
CA GLY A 24 4.33 -6.96 9.23
C GLY A 24 5.85 -7.07 9.38
N LYS A 25 6.38 -7.21 10.60
CA LYS A 25 7.84 -7.34 10.80
C LYS A 25 8.45 -8.55 10.11
N VAL A 26 7.70 -9.64 9.97
CA VAL A 26 8.14 -10.84 9.28
C VAL A 26 8.09 -10.63 7.76
N LEU A 27 7.05 -9.98 7.25
CA LEU A 27 6.85 -9.81 5.82
C LEU A 27 7.64 -8.64 5.21
N GLU A 28 7.93 -7.60 5.99
CA GLU A 28 8.53 -6.35 5.49
C GLU A 28 9.90 -6.57 4.81
N ILE A 29 10.66 -7.58 5.22
CA ILE A 29 11.97 -7.88 4.63
C ILE A 29 11.87 -8.47 3.21
N TYR A 30 10.70 -9.00 2.83
CA TYR A 30 10.45 -9.57 1.51
C TYR A 30 9.86 -8.55 0.53
N ASP A 31 9.45 -7.39 1.03
CA ASP A 31 8.94 -6.29 0.23
C ASP A 31 10.10 -5.33 -0.10
N THR A 32 10.40 -5.17 -1.39
CA THR A 32 11.58 -4.43 -1.85
C THR A 32 11.42 -2.92 -1.65
N ASP A 33 10.22 -2.38 -1.86
CA ASP A 33 9.97 -0.94 -1.74
C ASP A 33 9.40 -0.54 -0.36
N LYS A 34 8.97 -1.53 0.43
CA LYS A 34 8.38 -1.41 1.76
C LYS A 34 7.16 -0.49 1.76
N LYS A 35 6.38 -0.49 0.69
CA LYS A 35 5.20 0.35 0.53
C LYS A 35 3.93 -0.48 0.64
N PHE A 36 3.32 -0.45 1.82
CA PHE A 36 2.12 -1.24 2.10
C PHE A 36 0.83 -0.45 1.87
N PRO A 37 -0.03 -0.87 0.93
CA PRO A 37 -1.36 -0.30 0.84
C PRO A 37 -2.19 -0.67 2.07
N VAL A 38 -2.88 0.30 2.68
CA VAL A 38 -3.65 0.09 3.92
C VAL A 38 -5.12 0.39 3.67
N TYR A 39 -5.95 -0.64 3.84
CA TYR A 39 -7.39 -0.57 3.61
C TYR A 39 -8.20 -1.00 4.83
N GLY A 40 -9.39 -0.41 4.98
CA GLY A 40 -10.36 -0.73 6.01
C GLY A 40 -11.70 -1.16 5.41
N PHE A 41 -12.55 -1.77 6.23
CA PHE A 41 -13.90 -2.21 5.86
C PHE A 41 -14.83 -2.14 7.07
N GLY A 42 -16.15 -2.08 6.83
CA GLY A 42 -17.15 -2.06 7.90
C GLY A 42 -17.24 -0.73 8.63
N GLY A 43 -16.88 0.39 7.99
CA GLY A 43 -16.84 1.70 8.62
C GLY A 43 -17.60 2.76 7.82
N LYS A 44 -18.22 3.72 8.50
CA LYS A 44 -18.82 4.89 7.83
C LYS A 44 -17.78 5.99 7.73
N LEU A 45 -17.56 6.46 6.49
CA LEU A 45 -16.60 7.54 6.19
C LEU A 45 -17.15 8.95 6.50
N ALA A 46 -18.46 9.07 6.68
CA ALA A 46 -19.11 10.29 7.15
C ALA A 46 -20.44 9.97 7.84
N ALA A 47 -20.90 10.88 8.70
CA ALA A 47 -22.19 10.74 9.37
C ALA A 47 -23.34 10.58 8.35
N GLY A 48 -24.25 9.63 8.62
CA GLY A 48 -25.39 9.34 7.75
C GLY A 48 -25.07 8.54 6.48
N ARG A 49 -23.80 8.27 6.17
CA ARG A 49 -23.44 7.40 5.03
C ARG A 49 -23.62 5.92 5.37
N PRO A 50 -23.90 5.07 4.36
CA PRO A 50 -23.76 3.62 4.49
C PRO A 50 -22.32 3.24 4.88
N ALA A 51 -22.16 2.07 5.48
CA ALA A 51 -20.84 1.52 5.74
C ALA A 51 -20.12 1.23 4.41
N ALA A 52 -18.86 1.64 4.32
CA ALA A 52 -17.94 1.25 3.26
C ALA A 52 -17.24 -0.04 3.70
N HIS A 53 -17.16 -1.02 2.81
CA HIS A 53 -16.50 -2.31 3.08
C HIS A 53 -15.18 -2.50 2.29
N CYS A 54 -14.69 -1.44 1.68
CA CYS A 54 -13.33 -1.31 1.18
C CYS A 54 -13.04 0.17 0.99
N PHE A 55 -12.14 0.73 1.78
CA PHE A 55 -11.72 2.14 1.66
C PHE A 55 -10.25 2.31 2.06
N ALA A 56 -9.57 3.28 1.45
CA ALA A 56 -8.20 3.61 1.83
C ALA A 56 -8.18 4.29 3.21
N VAL A 57 -7.46 3.71 4.18
CA VAL A 57 -7.47 4.18 5.58
C VAL A 57 -6.84 5.56 5.73
N ASN A 58 -5.92 5.90 4.84
CA ASN A 58 -5.30 7.22 4.75
C ASN A 58 -6.23 8.31 4.15
N GLY A 59 -7.45 7.97 3.73
CA GLY A 59 -8.42 8.89 3.15
C GLY A 59 -8.18 9.31 1.69
N ARG A 60 -7.23 8.68 0.98
CA ARG A 60 -6.81 9.10 -0.36
C ARG A 60 -7.10 8.03 -1.43
N GLU A 61 -8.39 7.90 -1.77
CA GLU A 61 -8.90 6.97 -2.79
C GLU A 61 -8.36 7.24 -4.21
N ALA A 62 -8.00 8.49 -4.53
CA ALA A 62 -7.65 8.91 -5.89
C ALA A 62 -6.27 8.43 -6.37
N ALA A 63 -5.38 8.00 -5.47
CA ALA A 63 -4.01 7.58 -5.81
C ALA A 63 -3.52 6.46 -4.86
N PRO A 64 -3.99 5.22 -5.03
CA PRO A 64 -3.68 4.12 -4.10
C PRO A 64 -2.19 3.79 -4.02
N ASP A 65 -1.49 3.78 -5.15
CA ASP A 65 -0.07 3.37 -5.24
C ASP A 65 0.89 4.48 -4.70
N ALA A 66 0.45 5.73 -4.74
CA ALA A 66 1.22 6.87 -4.22
C ALA A 66 1.13 7.00 -2.69
N HIS A 67 0.25 6.24 -2.03
CA HIS A 67 -0.14 6.46 -0.64
C HIS A 67 -0.06 5.23 0.24
N SER A 68 0.68 4.22 -0.21
CA SER A 68 1.14 3.13 0.64
C SER A 68 1.92 3.65 1.85
N ALA A 69 1.69 3.02 2.99
CA ALA A 69 2.40 3.31 4.22
C ALA A 69 3.87 2.86 4.12
N PRO A 70 4.84 3.71 4.52
CA PRO A 70 6.25 3.34 4.51
C PRO A 70 6.55 2.42 5.69
N GLY A 71 6.78 1.14 5.39
CA GLY A 71 7.08 0.12 6.39
C GLY A 71 5.94 -0.15 7.37
N VAL A 72 6.20 -1.07 8.30
CA VAL A 72 5.24 -1.48 9.33
C VAL A 72 4.86 -0.32 10.25
N ALA A 73 5.82 0.55 10.57
CA ALA A 73 5.57 1.74 11.39
C ALA A 73 4.54 2.66 10.73
N GLY A 74 4.65 2.88 9.42
CA GLY A 74 3.67 3.66 8.67
C GLY A 74 2.28 3.02 8.66
N ILE A 75 2.18 1.68 8.64
CA ILE A 75 0.88 0.99 8.69
C ILE A 75 0.19 1.29 10.03
N VAL A 76 0.93 1.18 11.13
CA VAL A 76 0.41 1.46 12.48
C VAL A 76 -0.04 2.92 12.61
N GLU A 77 0.76 3.86 12.10
CA GLU A 77 0.39 5.28 12.08
C GLU A 77 -0.88 5.52 11.26
N THR A 78 -0.98 4.92 10.07
CA THR A 78 -2.14 5.03 9.18
C THR A 78 -3.38 4.46 9.85
N TYR A 79 -3.27 3.31 10.52
CA TYR A 79 -4.35 2.70 11.30
C TYR A 79 -4.90 3.64 12.37
N TYR A 80 -4.04 4.22 13.21
CA TYR A 80 -4.50 5.13 14.27
C TYR A 80 -5.11 6.42 13.73
N LYS A 81 -4.57 6.98 12.64
CA LYS A 81 -5.18 8.10 11.92
C LYS A 81 -6.57 7.73 11.37
N GLY A 82 -6.71 6.53 10.82
CA GLY A 82 -7.97 6.01 10.30
C GLY A 82 -9.08 5.94 11.34
N LEU A 83 -8.75 5.52 12.57
CA LEU A 83 -9.72 5.43 13.67
C LEU A 83 -10.35 6.79 14.04
N GLN A 84 -9.67 7.91 13.74
CA GLN A 84 -10.20 9.25 13.97
C GLN A 84 -11.17 9.71 12.87
N MET A 85 -11.08 9.12 11.67
CA MET A 85 -11.83 9.54 10.49
C MET A 85 -13.02 8.64 10.17
N VAL A 86 -13.07 7.45 10.77
CA VAL A 86 -14.06 6.41 10.46
C VAL A 86 -14.91 6.12 11.68
N GLN A 87 -16.23 6.14 11.50
CA GLN A 87 -17.14 5.59 12.50
C GLN A 87 -17.27 4.08 12.30
N LEU A 88 -16.85 3.29 13.29
CA LEU A 88 -16.99 1.84 13.28
C LEU A 88 -18.47 1.43 13.09
N SER A 89 -18.71 0.48 12.20
CA SER A 89 -20.06 0.05 11.82
C SER A 89 -20.05 -1.42 11.41
N GLY A 90 -21.10 -1.86 10.72
CA GLY A 90 -21.24 -3.21 10.20
C GLY A 90 -22.18 -3.24 9.00
N PRO A 91 -22.43 -4.42 8.42
CA PRO A 91 -21.94 -5.74 8.85
C PRO A 91 -20.46 -6.00 8.51
N THR A 92 -19.93 -7.15 8.95
CA THR A 92 -18.58 -7.61 8.60
C THR A 92 -18.61 -8.30 7.23
N LEU A 93 -18.15 -7.62 6.19
CA LEU A 93 -18.14 -8.15 4.81
C LEU A 93 -16.72 -8.14 4.23
N PHE A 94 -16.13 -9.32 4.04
CA PHE A 94 -14.77 -9.45 3.50
C PHE A 94 -14.70 -9.47 1.98
N ALA A 95 -15.80 -9.75 1.27
CA ALA A 95 -15.77 -9.92 -0.19
C ALA A 95 -15.12 -8.73 -0.92
N GLN A 96 -15.43 -7.50 -0.51
CA GLN A 96 -14.89 -6.30 -1.13
C GLN A 96 -13.38 -6.14 -0.90
N ILE A 97 -12.89 -6.48 0.30
CA ILE A 97 -11.46 -6.35 0.60
C ILE A 97 -10.63 -7.44 -0.07
N ILE A 98 -11.17 -8.66 -0.17
CA ILE A 98 -10.54 -9.77 -0.88
C ILE A 98 -10.43 -9.44 -2.38
N ASN A 99 -11.52 -8.96 -2.99
CA ASN A 99 -11.51 -8.54 -4.39
C ASN A 99 -10.52 -7.41 -4.64
N ARG A 100 -10.44 -6.43 -3.72
CA ARG A 100 -9.44 -5.36 -3.82
C ARG A 100 -8.01 -5.89 -3.77
N ALA A 101 -7.72 -6.85 -2.90
CA ALA A 101 -6.40 -7.47 -2.84
C ALA A 101 -6.07 -8.21 -4.14
N ALA A 102 -7.02 -8.95 -4.71
CA ALA A 102 -6.87 -9.61 -6.01
C ALA A 102 -6.60 -8.61 -7.14
N ASP A 103 -7.33 -7.49 -7.18
CA ASP A 103 -7.14 -6.43 -8.17
C ASP A 103 -5.74 -5.80 -8.06
N LEU A 104 -5.26 -5.56 -6.84
CA LEU A 104 -3.92 -5.00 -6.61
C LEU A 104 -2.84 -6.00 -7.04
N ALA A 105 -2.98 -7.28 -6.73
CA ALA A 105 -2.05 -8.31 -7.15
C ALA A 105 -1.95 -8.37 -8.69
N ALA A 106 -3.08 -8.41 -9.40
CA ALA A 106 -3.11 -8.43 -10.86
C ALA A 106 -2.49 -7.17 -11.49
N LYS A 107 -2.69 -6.00 -10.87
CA LYS A 107 -2.06 -4.74 -11.31
C LYS A 107 -0.55 -4.76 -11.13
N HIS A 108 -0.07 -5.19 -9.96
CA HIS A 108 1.36 -5.25 -9.67
C HIS A 108 2.08 -6.26 -10.58
N GLU A 109 1.48 -7.42 -10.86
CA GLU A 109 1.99 -8.38 -11.84
C GLU A 109 2.15 -7.74 -13.22
N LYS A 110 1.11 -7.04 -13.70
CA LYS A 110 1.16 -6.34 -14.99
C LYS A 110 2.19 -5.21 -15.01
N MET A 111 2.33 -4.44 -13.92
CA MET A 111 3.33 -3.37 -13.84
C MET A 111 4.76 -3.92 -13.88
N ALA A 112 5.04 -5.01 -13.16
CA ALA A 112 6.34 -5.67 -13.19
C ALA A 112 6.73 -6.12 -14.61
N LEU A 113 5.78 -6.69 -15.36
CA LEU A 113 6.02 -7.09 -16.77
C LEU A 113 6.33 -5.88 -17.67
N LEU A 114 5.62 -4.77 -17.49
CA LEU A 114 5.84 -3.54 -18.28
C LEU A 114 7.18 -2.86 -17.94
N GLU A 115 7.62 -2.95 -16.69
CA GLU A 115 8.93 -2.45 -16.26
C GLU A 115 10.08 -3.25 -16.89
N ASP A 116 9.95 -4.58 -16.96
CA ASP A 116 10.91 -5.45 -17.66
C ASP A 116 10.98 -5.14 -19.17
N GLU A 117 9.83 -4.94 -19.84
CA GLU A 117 9.80 -4.55 -21.26
C GLU A 117 10.48 -3.20 -21.51
N ARG A 118 10.26 -2.22 -20.62
CA ARG A 118 10.91 -0.89 -20.68
C ARG A 118 12.42 -0.97 -20.44
N ALA A 119 12.86 -1.82 -19.51
CA ALA A 119 14.28 -2.04 -19.24
C ALA A 119 14.99 -2.67 -20.44
N LEU A 120 14.36 -3.65 -21.12
CA LEU A 120 14.89 -4.23 -22.36
C LEU A 120 14.97 -3.20 -23.49
N ALA A 121 13.93 -2.39 -23.69
CA ALA A 121 13.90 -1.38 -24.74
C ALA A 121 14.99 -0.30 -24.56
N THR A 122 15.22 0.15 -23.32
CA THR A 122 16.27 1.13 -23.01
C THR A 122 17.68 0.58 -23.17
N SER A 123 17.92 -0.70 -22.86
CA SER A 123 19.22 -1.36 -23.07
C SER A 123 19.58 -1.48 -24.56
N SER A 124 18.60 -1.67 -25.44
CA SER A 124 18.82 -1.84 -26.88
C SER A 124 19.23 -0.55 -27.59
N THR A 125 18.88 0.62 -27.04
CA THR A 125 19.14 1.94 -27.65
C THR A 125 20.57 2.44 -27.38
N GLN A 126 21.22 1.98 -26.30
CA GLN A 126 22.61 2.39 -25.96
C GLN A 126 23.70 1.57 -26.67
N GLY A 127 23.37 0.47 -27.35
CA GLY A 127 24.35 -0.40 -28.03
C GLY A 127 24.76 0.00 -29.45
N GLY A 128 24.16 1.04 -30.05
CA GLY A 128 24.30 1.34 -31.49
C GLY A 128 25.31 2.42 -31.91
N GLY A 129 25.98 3.11 -30.97
CA GLY A 129 26.65 4.38 -31.25
C GLY A 129 28.17 4.42 -31.04
N ALA A 130 28.95 3.46 -31.54
CA ALA A 130 30.41 3.55 -31.48
C ALA A 130 31.11 2.90 -32.67
N ARG A 131 31.17 3.57 -33.82
CA ARG A 131 32.19 3.32 -34.85
C ARG A 131 32.31 4.52 -35.80
N GLY A 132 33.39 5.28 -35.64
CA GLY A 132 33.73 6.37 -36.56
C GLY A 132 34.66 7.43 -35.98
N ARG A 133 35.79 7.06 -35.36
CA ARG A 133 36.88 8.02 -35.16
C ARG A 133 37.74 8.03 -36.42
N ALA A 134 37.51 9.04 -37.26
CA ALA A 134 38.38 9.38 -38.37
C ALA A 134 39.72 9.89 -37.81
N TRP A 135 40.80 9.26 -38.24
CA TRP A 135 42.15 9.78 -38.17
C TRP A 135 42.34 10.76 -39.33
N SER A 136 42.78 11.99 -39.07
CA SER A 136 43.38 12.85 -40.09
C SER A 136 44.52 13.63 -39.45
N GLY A 137 45.74 13.21 -39.77
CA GLY A 137 46.95 14.01 -39.58
C GLY A 137 47.06 15.07 -40.66
N GLY A 138 47.74 16.16 -40.29
CA GLY A 138 48.07 17.31 -41.13
C GLY A 138 48.70 18.39 -40.27
#